data_AF-D3DKB2-F1
#
_entry.id   AF-D3DKB2-F1
#
_cell.length_a   1.000
_cell.length_b   1.000
_cell.length_c   1.000
_cell.angle_alpha   90.00
_cell.angle_beta   90.00
_cell.angle_gamma   90.00
#
_symmetry.space_group_name_H-M   'P 1'
#
loop_
_entity.id
_entity.type
_entity.pdbx_description
1 polymer ?
#
loop_
_entity_poly.entity_id
_entity_poly.type
_entity_poly.pdbx_seq_one_letter_code
_entity_poly.pdbx_strand_id
1 'polypeptide(L)'
;MNIQTLVQSPEEKQEKLEFLKNWEEIVYRVEVSEYEGCYLMVMEVPDEEFEKLTNIFQSKEEAMGAFLSNAMEYGWEVVPDSYVVFHAQFDGDKLLAGLLPKDKDPAVFDHLHLEEMVREMAKYPRVVVYSYDVVTYIKDIYPEIDSKLYVIAREISKVKGKAPELEELAKMQSANMETLEDKLKFIEELITKPIKIDHEEMVLPPITRPTLIC
;
A
#
# COMPACT_ATOMS: atom_id res chain seq x y z
N MET A 1 -3.68 12.48 -11.36
CA MET A 1 -2.85 11.85 -10.30
C MET A 1 -3.22 12.34 -8.91
N ASN A 2 -3.22 11.45 -7.90
CA ASN A 2 -3.41 11.81 -6.49
C ASN A 2 -2.18 11.43 -5.66
N ILE A 3 -1.69 12.36 -4.84
CA ILE A 3 -0.62 12.12 -3.85
C ILE A 3 -1.11 12.56 -2.46
N GLN A 4 -0.54 11.97 -1.41
CA GLN A 4 -0.90 12.27 -0.03
C GLN A 4 0.32 12.40 0.88
N THR A 5 0.16 13.12 1.99
CA THR A 5 1.16 13.21 3.06
C THR A 5 0.48 13.49 4.40
N LEU A 6 1.21 13.27 5.49
CA LEU A 6 0.78 13.60 6.84
C LEU A 6 1.54 14.83 7.35
N VAL A 7 0.83 15.68 8.08
CA VAL A 7 1.40 16.81 8.83
C VAL A 7 0.88 16.84 10.26
N GLN A 8 1.73 17.21 11.21
CA GLN A 8 1.34 17.28 12.63
C GLN A 8 0.56 18.55 12.95
N SER A 9 0.79 19.61 12.16
CA SER A 9 0.10 20.89 12.31
C SER A 9 -0.24 21.49 10.94
N PRO A 10 -1.28 22.34 10.85
CA PRO A 10 -1.58 23.05 9.60
C PRO A 10 -0.46 23.98 9.13
N GLU A 11 0.50 24.31 10.00
CA GLU A 11 1.62 25.20 9.73
C GLU A 11 2.70 24.52 8.87
N GLU A 12 2.89 23.20 9.02
CA GLU A 12 3.79 22.37 8.19
C GLU A 12 3.30 22.24 6.74
N LYS A 13 2.05 22.61 6.45
CA LYS A 13 1.48 22.60 5.10
C LYS A 13 2.36 23.33 4.10
N GLN A 14 2.92 24.48 4.50
CA GLN A 14 3.66 25.33 3.59
C GLN A 14 5.02 24.72 3.22
N GLU A 15 5.65 24.03 4.17
CA GLU A 15 6.87 23.23 3.95
C GLU A 15 6.61 22.09 2.96
N LYS A 16 5.52 21.34 3.17
CA LYS A 16 5.13 20.23 2.27
C LYS A 16 4.82 20.67 0.86
N LEU A 17 4.43 21.93 0.64
CA LEU A 17 4.10 22.46 -0.68
C LEU A 17 5.29 23.18 -1.35
N GLU A 18 6.46 23.27 -0.72
CA GLU A 18 7.59 24.03 -1.28
C GLU A 18 8.08 23.50 -2.63
N PHE A 19 7.99 22.19 -2.85
CA PHE A 19 8.38 21.57 -4.12
C PHE A 19 7.62 22.16 -5.32
N LEU A 20 6.38 22.61 -5.12
CA LEU A 20 5.53 23.20 -6.16
C LEU A 20 6.06 24.54 -6.69
N LYS A 21 7.01 25.18 -6.02
CA LYS A 21 7.71 26.37 -6.55
C LYS A 21 8.43 26.06 -7.88
N ASN A 22 8.76 24.80 -8.13
CA ASN A 22 9.35 24.36 -9.40
C ASN A 22 8.29 23.92 -10.44
N TRP A 23 7.00 23.97 -10.09
CA TRP A 23 5.87 23.47 -10.86
C TRP A 23 4.75 24.51 -10.96
N GLU A 24 5.11 25.80 -11.10
CA GLU A 24 4.17 26.92 -11.06
C GLU A 24 3.05 26.84 -12.13
N GLU A 25 3.30 26.12 -13.22
CA GLU A 25 2.35 25.94 -14.33
C GLU A 25 1.26 24.89 -14.03
N ILE A 26 1.46 24.04 -13.01
CA ILE A 26 0.52 22.98 -12.66
C ILE A 26 -0.60 23.53 -11.79
N VAL A 27 -1.83 23.35 -12.24
CA VAL A 27 -3.01 23.56 -11.40
C VAL A 27 -3.26 22.32 -10.53
N TYR A 28 -3.48 22.53 -9.23
CA TYR A 28 -3.72 21.45 -8.28
C TYR A 28 -4.81 21.81 -7.27
N ARG A 29 -5.40 20.79 -6.65
CA ARG A 29 -6.30 20.92 -5.49
C ARG A 29 -5.69 20.23 -4.30
N VAL A 30 -5.75 20.87 -3.13
CA VAL A 30 -5.35 20.24 -1.86
C VAL A 30 -6.55 20.17 -0.94
N GLU A 31 -6.87 18.97 -0.48
CA GLU A 31 -7.82 18.72 0.58
C GLU A 31 -7.07 18.35 1.86
N VAL A 32 -7.56 18.85 3.00
CA VAL A 32 -6.97 18.60 4.31
C VAL A 32 -8.06 18.07 5.23
N SER A 33 -7.80 16.94 5.87
CA SER A 33 -8.73 16.31 6.81
C SER A 33 -7.99 15.83 8.06
N GLU A 34 -8.69 15.76 9.20
CA GLU A 34 -8.13 15.18 10.41
C GLU A 34 -7.94 13.66 10.23
N TYR A 35 -6.79 13.15 10.69
CA TYR A 35 -6.40 11.76 10.54
C TYR A 35 -5.56 11.30 11.74
N GLU A 36 -6.11 10.43 12.58
CA GLU A 36 -5.41 9.79 13.71
C GLU A 36 -4.59 10.75 14.61
N GLY A 37 -5.12 11.95 14.89
CA GLY A 37 -4.43 12.96 15.71
C GLY A 37 -3.49 13.90 14.94
N CYS A 38 -3.45 13.76 13.62
CA CYS A 38 -2.74 14.61 12.66
C CYS A 38 -3.69 15.16 11.58
N TYR A 39 -3.12 15.75 10.54
CA TYR A 39 -3.83 16.12 9.31
C TYR A 39 -3.30 15.33 8.11
N LEU A 40 -4.21 14.70 7.38
CA LEU A 40 -3.96 14.11 6.07
C LEU A 40 -4.19 15.17 5.00
N MET A 41 -3.14 15.44 4.22
CA MET A 41 -3.21 16.26 3.02
C MET A 41 -3.28 15.35 1.80
N VAL A 42 -4.28 15.56 0.95
CA VAL A 42 -4.40 14.90 -0.35
C VAL A 42 -4.33 15.96 -1.43
N MET A 43 -3.38 15.82 -2.35
CA MET A 43 -3.24 16.68 -3.52
C MET A 43 -3.68 15.94 -4.76
N GLU A 44 -4.65 16.52 -5.46
CA GLU A 44 -5.08 16.11 -6.78
C GLU A 44 -4.45 17.02 -7.83
N VAL A 45 -3.75 16.41 -8.77
CA VAL A 45 -3.23 17.07 -9.97
C VAL A 45 -3.89 16.42 -11.18
N PRO A 46 -4.72 17.14 -11.93
CA PRO A 46 -5.33 16.61 -13.15
C PRO A 46 -4.27 16.16 -14.15
N ASP A 47 -4.58 15.08 -14.86
CA ASP A 47 -3.66 14.46 -15.81
C ASP A 47 -3.32 15.40 -16.99
N GLU A 48 -4.26 16.27 -17.35
CA GLU A 48 -4.12 17.29 -18.39
C GLU A 48 -3.05 18.34 -18.04
N GLU A 49 -2.74 18.54 -16.75
CA GLU A 49 -1.68 19.46 -16.34
C GLU A 49 -0.29 18.93 -16.72
N PHE A 50 -0.09 17.60 -16.71
CA PHE A 50 1.16 16.99 -17.16
C PHE A 50 1.29 16.95 -18.67
N GLU A 51 0.18 16.87 -19.41
CA GLU A 51 0.19 16.92 -20.87
C GLU A 51 0.69 18.26 -21.40
N LYS A 52 0.40 19.36 -20.69
CA LYS A 52 0.91 20.70 -21.02
C LYS A 52 2.44 20.78 -20.98
N LEU A 53 3.09 19.94 -20.17
CA LEU A 53 4.54 19.96 -19.94
C LEU A 53 5.31 19.09 -20.95
N THR A 54 4.65 18.50 -21.94
CA THR A 54 5.27 17.68 -23.00
C THR A 54 6.14 18.50 -23.98
N ASN A 55 6.18 19.82 -23.83
CA ASN A 55 7.15 20.70 -24.48
C ASN A 55 8.50 20.75 -23.74
N ILE A 56 8.54 20.37 -22.46
CA ILE A 56 9.73 20.34 -21.59
C ILE A 56 10.18 18.90 -21.39
N PHE A 57 9.24 17.98 -21.15
CA PHE A 57 9.47 16.55 -20.97
C PHE A 57 9.15 15.78 -22.27
N GLN A 58 9.80 14.63 -22.48
CA GLN A 58 9.59 13.79 -23.66
C GLN A 58 8.20 13.16 -23.69
N SER A 59 7.60 12.94 -22.52
CA SER A 59 6.24 12.43 -22.41
C SER A 59 5.54 12.88 -21.11
N LYS A 60 4.23 12.67 -21.06
CA LYS A 60 3.41 12.89 -19.86
C LYS A 60 3.92 12.04 -18.69
N GLU A 61 4.26 10.78 -18.95
CA GLU A 61 4.75 9.84 -17.95
C GLU A 61 6.09 10.30 -17.35
N GLU A 62 6.98 10.86 -18.18
CA GLU A 62 8.23 11.45 -17.70
C GLU A 62 7.96 12.67 -16.79
N ALA A 63 7.05 13.56 -17.20
CA ALA A 63 6.67 14.72 -16.37
C ALA A 63 6.06 14.29 -15.03
N MET A 64 5.15 13.31 -15.04
CA MET A 64 4.56 12.73 -13.83
C MET A 64 5.61 12.08 -12.94
N GLY A 65 6.55 11.33 -13.52
CA GLY A 65 7.64 10.68 -12.79
C GLY A 65 8.58 11.69 -12.13
N ALA A 66 8.93 12.76 -12.83
CA ALA A 66 9.76 13.85 -12.29
C ALA A 66 9.04 14.61 -11.17
N PHE A 67 7.74 14.89 -11.34
CA PHE A 67 6.91 15.52 -10.30
C PHE A 67 6.84 14.65 -9.05
N LEU A 68 6.54 13.36 -9.21
CA LEU A 68 6.43 12.43 -8.10
C LEU A 68 7.76 12.27 -7.37
N SER A 69 8.88 12.18 -8.11
CA SER A 69 10.22 12.07 -7.51
C SER A 69 10.52 13.28 -6.62
N ASN A 70 10.22 14.49 -7.10
CA ASN A 70 10.38 15.71 -6.30
C ASN A 70 9.42 15.73 -5.09
N ALA A 71 8.15 15.38 -5.28
CA ALA A 71 7.18 15.33 -4.19
C ALA A 71 7.59 14.32 -3.08
N MET A 72 8.15 13.17 -3.46
CA MET A 72 8.64 12.16 -2.52
C MET A 72 9.78 12.67 -1.62
N GLU A 73 10.63 13.57 -2.11
CA GLU A 73 11.68 14.21 -1.29
C GLU A 73 11.07 15.04 -0.14
N TYR A 74 9.84 15.55 -0.33
CA TYR A 74 9.09 16.28 0.69
C TYR A 74 8.15 15.37 1.50
N GLY A 75 8.25 14.05 1.33
CA GLY A 75 7.47 13.05 2.06
C GLY A 75 6.04 12.88 1.56
N TRP A 76 5.78 13.18 0.29
CA TRP A 76 4.53 12.78 -0.36
C TRP A 76 4.64 11.36 -0.90
N GLU A 77 3.52 10.63 -0.88
CA GLU A 77 3.40 9.32 -1.51
C GLU A 77 2.19 9.30 -2.44
N VAL A 78 2.19 8.39 -3.43
CA VAL A 78 1.02 8.19 -4.28
C VAL A 78 -0.15 7.67 -3.44
N VAL A 79 -1.35 8.24 -3.63
CA VAL A 79 -2.57 7.63 -3.08
C VAL A 79 -2.78 6.31 -3.81
N PRO A 80 -2.73 5.15 -3.13
CA PRO A 80 -2.80 3.88 -3.83
C PRO A 80 -4.16 3.69 -4.51
N ASP A 81 -4.13 3.49 -5.83
CA ASP A 81 -5.30 3.22 -6.65
C ASP A 81 -5.54 1.72 -6.92
N SER A 82 -4.53 0.91 -6.62
CA SER A 82 -4.48 -0.52 -6.87
C SER A 82 -3.61 -1.20 -5.81
N TYR A 83 -3.82 -2.50 -5.63
CA TYR A 83 -3.06 -3.28 -4.65
C TYR A 83 -2.82 -4.71 -5.13
N VAL A 84 -1.85 -5.35 -4.49
CA VAL A 84 -1.60 -6.78 -4.58
C VAL A 84 -1.49 -7.36 -3.17
N VAL A 85 -2.14 -8.50 -2.95
CA VAL A 85 -1.96 -9.28 -1.72
C VAL A 85 -0.74 -10.17 -1.87
N PHE A 86 0.09 -10.20 -0.83
CA PHE A 86 1.29 -11.03 -0.77
C PHE A 86 1.26 -11.93 0.47
N HIS A 87 1.61 -13.20 0.25
CA HIS A 87 1.86 -14.16 1.31
C HIS A 87 2.93 -15.16 0.88
N ALA A 88 3.61 -15.75 1.87
CA ALA A 88 4.61 -16.78 1.63
C ALA A 88 4.54 -17.83 2.74
N GLN A 89 4.81 -19.07 2.37
CA GLN A 89 4.83 -20.20 3.29
C GLN A 89 5.88 -21.24 2.86
N PHE A 90 6.28 -22.09 3.79
CA PHE A 90 7.12 -23.24 3.48
C PHE A 90 6.26 -24.46 3.13
N ASP A 91 6.63 -25.14 2.06
CA ASP A 91 6.18 -26.49 1.72
C ASP A 91 7.39 -27.44 1.81
N GLY A 92 7.52 -28.12 2.96
CA GLY A 92 8.75 -28.80 3.34
C GLY A 92 9.92 -27.82 3.46
N ASP A 93 10.98 -28.06 2.69
CA ASP A 93 12.18 -27.20 2.66
C ASP A 93 12.10 -26.08 1.62
N LYS A 94 10.99 -25.97 0.88
CA LYS A 94 10.84 -25.00 -0.22
C LYS A 94 9.98 -23.84 0.23
N LEU A 95 10.47 -22.62 0.01
CA LEU A 95 9.65 -21.42 0.10
C LEU A 95 8.75 -21.31 -1.14
N LEU A 96 7.46 -21.19 -0.90
CA LEU A 96 6.45 -20.81 -1.88
C LEU A 96 5.93 -19.42 -1.52
N ALA A 97 5.89 -18.55 -2.52
CA ALA A 97 5.43 -17.18 -2.40
C ALA A 97 4.29 -16.95 -3.40
N GLY A 98 3.32 -16.12 -3.03
CA GLY A 98 2.14 -15.93 -3.84
C GLY A 98 1.69 -14.48 -3.89
N LEU A 99 1.15 -14.10 -5.05
CA LEU A 99 0.57 -12.80 -5.31
C LEU A 99 -0.89 -12.95 -5.72
N LEU A 100 -1.75 -12.10 -5.20
CA LEU A 100 -3.12 -11.95 -5.65
C LEU A 100 -3.41 -10.48 -5.92
N PRO A 101 -3.30 -10.03 -7.18
CA PRO A 101 -3.79 -8.73 -7.57
C PRO A 101 -5.31 -8.68 -7.45
N LYS A 102 -5.84 -7.49 -7.13
CA LYS A 102 -7.28 -7.26 -7.10
C LYS A 102 -7.97 -7.76 -8.39
N ASP A 103 -9.07 -8.49 -8.23
CA ASP A 103 -9.93 -9.00 -9.31
C ASP A 103 -9.20 -9.94 -10.31
N LYS A 104 -8.12 -10.61 -9.88
CA LYS A 104 -7.38 -11.61 -10.67
C LYS A 104 -7.27 -12.95 -9.94
N ASP A 105 -6.79 -13.96 -10.64
CA ASP A 105 -6.44 -15.23 -10.02
C ASP A 105 -5.09 -15.15 -9.27
N PRO A 106 -4.93 -15.89 -8.16
CA PRO A 106 -3.65 -16.01 -7.48
C PRO A 106 -2.55 -16.58 -8.40
N ALA A 107 -1.36 -16.03 -8.28
CA ALA A 107 -0.14 -16.56 -8.90
C ALA A 107 0.82 -17.05 -7.81
N VAL A 108 1.37 -18.24 -7.98
CA VAL A 108 2.32 -18.87 -7.04
C VAL A 108 3.68 -19.00 -7.70
N PHE A 109 4.72 -18.67 -6.93
CA PHE A 109 6.11 -18.64 -7.32
C PHE A 109 6.91 -19.49 -6.34
N ASP A 110 7.86 -20.27 -6.86
CA ASP A 110 8.82 -20.96 -6.02
C ASP A 110 10.05 -20.07 -5.73
N HIS A 111 10.91 -20.54 -4.84
CA HIS A 111 12.16 -19.87 -4.47
C HIS A 111 13.09 -19.48 -5.65
N LEU A 112 12.98 -20.11 -6.82
CA LEU A 112 13.81 -19.79 -7.99
C LEU A 112 13.25 -18.61 -8.80
N HIS A 113 11.98 -18.24 -8.59
CA HIS A 113 11.28 -17.22 -9.36
C HIS A 113 10.87 -16.01 -8.50
N LEU A 114 11.50 -15.81 -7.33
CA LEU A 114 11.18 -14.68 -6.44
C LEU A 114 11.49 -13.31 -7.08
N GLU A 115 12.52 -13.20 -7.92
CA GLU A 115 12.80 -11.94 -8.63
C GLU A 115 11.69 -11.57 -9.61
N GLU A 116 11.14 -12.56 -10.32
CA GLU A 116 10.02 -12.35 -11.23
C GLU A 116 8.78 -11.90 -10.44
N MET A 117 8.50 -12.59 -9.33
CA MET A 117 7.44 -12.20 -8.41
C MET A 117 7.61 -10.74 -7.92
N VAL A 118 8.82 -10.34 -7.51
CA VAL A 118 9.09 -8.96 -7.06
C VAL A 118 8.84 -7.96 -8.18
N ARG A 119 9.25 -8.25 -9.42
CA ARG A 119 8.96 -7.37 -10.57
C ARG A 119 7.46 -7.23 -10.83
N GLU A 120 6.69 -8.29 -10.67
CA GLU A 120 5.22 -8.23 -10.78
C GLU A 120 4.60 -7.45 -9.62
N MET A 121 5.08 -7.66 -8.39
CA MET A 121 4.63 -6.95 -7.19
C MET A 121 4.93 -5.45 -7.28
N ALA A 122 6.08 -5.06 -7.81
CA ALA A 122 6.54 -3.67 -7.89
C ALA A 122 5.62 -2.76 -8.73
N LYS A 123 4.80 -3.34 -9.62
CA LYS A 123 3.82 -2.62 -10.45
C LYS A 123 2.68 -2.03 -9.64
N TYR A 124 2.45 -2.50 -8.41
CA TYR A 124 1.37 -2.03 -7.56
C TYR A 124 1.90 -0.97 -6.58
N PRO A 125 1.14 0.11 -6.33
CA PRO A 125 1.51 1.13 -5.35
C PRO A 125 1.33 0.65 -3.91
N ARG A 126 0.54 -0.42 -3.68
CA ARG A 126 0.23 -0.97 -2.36
C ARG A 126 0.37 -2.49 -2.34
N VAL A 127 1.06 -2.99 -1.32
CA VAL A 127 1.22 -4.42 -1.06
C VAL A 127 0.54 -4.74 0.27
N VAL A 128 -0.47 -5.59 0.22
CA VAL A 128 -1.25 -6.01 1.39
C VAL A 128 -0.67 -7.31 1.92
N VAL A 129 -0.30 -7.32 3.20
CA VAL A 129 0.17 -8.51 3.89
C VAL A 129 -0.57 -8.68 5.20
N TYR A 130 -0.70 -9.92 5.66
CA TYR A 130 -1.25 -10.14 6.99
C TYR A 130 -0.26 -9.75 8.09
N SER A 131 0.91 -10.38 8.10
CA SER A 131 2.02 -10.12 9.02
C SER A 131 3.23 -9.58 8.25
N TYR A 132 4.07 -8.80 8.93
CA TYR A 132 5.35 -8.36 8.38
C TYR A 132 6.35 -9.53 8.20
N ASP A 133 6.17 -10.64 8.91
CA ASP A 133 7.12 -11.77 8.88
C ASP A 133 7.34 -12.31 7.47
N VAL A 134 6.29 -12.37 6.64
CA VAL A 134 6.41 -12.86 5.26
C VAL A 134 7.21 -11.93 4.35
N VAL A 135 7.29 -10.64 4.68
CA VAL A 135 8.06 -9.63 3.93
C VAL A 135 9.56 -9.89 4.08
N THR A 136 9.99 -10.42 5.23
CA THR A 136 11.41 -10.69 5.50
C THR A 136 12.04 -11.61 4.48
N TYR A 137 11.27 -12.51 3.87
CA TYR A 137 11.76 -13.45 2.85
C TYR A 137 12.15 -12.79 1.52
N ILE A 138 11.64 -11.59 1.24
CA ILE A 138 11.88 -10.89 -0.02
C ILE A 138 12.58 -9.54 0.17
N LYS A 139 12.92 -9.20 1.41
CA LYS A 139 13.45 -7.88 1.76
C LYS A 139 14.80 -7.57 1.10
N ASP A 140 15.63 -8.60 0.93
CA ASP A 140 16.93 -8.47 0.26
C ASP A 140 16.78 -8.26 -1.25
N ILE A 141 15.66 -8.70 -1.84
CA ILE A 141 15.36 -8.58 -3.26
C ILE A 141 14.56 -7.31 -3.55
N TYR A 142 13.70 -6.89 -2.61
CA TYR A 142 12.84 -5.71 -2.72
C TYR A 142 12.95 -4.78 -1.51
N PRO A 143 14.07 -4.03 -1.37
CA PRO A 143 14.32 -3.20 -0.19
C PRO A 143 13.27 -2.13 0.08
N GLU A 144 12.70 -1.52 -0.95
CA GLU A 144 11.75 -0.41 -0.87
C GLU A 144 10.32 -0.82 -0.54
N ILE A 145 10.04 -2.12 -0.38
CA ILE A 145 8.69 -2.65 -0.12
C ILE A 145 8.00 -2.00 1.08
N ASP A 146 8.74 -1.59 2.12
CA ASP A 146 8.17 -1.01 3.35
C ASP A 146 7.30 0.22 3.07
N SER A 147 7.71 1.03 2.10
CA SER A 147 6.98 2.23 1.67
C SER A 147 5.64 1.90 1.00
N LYS A 148 5.39 0.63 0.68
CA LYS A 148 4.17 0.16 0.02
C LYS A 148 3.33 -0.74 0.91
N LEU A 149 3.78 -1.13 2.10
CA LEU A 149 3.09 -2.14 2.90
C LEU A 149 1.83 -1.60 3.58
N TYR A 150 0.78 -2.41 3.54
CA TYR A 150 -0.34 -2.36 4.46
C TYR A 150 -0.40 -3.69 5.21
N VAL A 151 -0.20 -3.63 6.52
CA VAL A 151 -0.06 -4.79 7.40
C VAL A 151 -1.32 -4.96 8.24
N ILE A 152 -2.15 -5.95 7.91
CA ILE A 152 -3.45 -6.16 8.56
C ILE A 152 -3.31 -6.38 10.07
N ALA A 153 -2.36 -7.23 10.50
CA ALA A 153 -2.14 -7.52 11.91
C ALA A 153 -1.78 -6.25 12.71
N ARG A 154 -1.09 -5.28 12.10
CA ARG A 154 -0.78 -3.99 12.74
C ARG A 154 -2.05 -3.18 12.97
N GLU A 155 -2.92 -3.09 11.95
CA GLU A 155 -4.17 -2.34 12.06
C GLU A 155 -5.15 -2.99 13.05
N ILE A 156 -5.21 -4.31 13.13
CA ILE A 156 -5.97 -5.02 14.18
C ILE A 156 -5.39 -4.70 15.57
N SER A 157 -4.07 -4.78 15.72
CA SER A 157 -3.40 -4.57 17.02
C SER A 157 -3.59 -3.15 17.56
N LYS A 158 -3.69 -2.13 16.70
CA LYS A 158 -4.00 -0.74 17.13
C LYS A 158 -5.33 -0.64 17.89
N VAL A 159 -6.31 -1.47 17.52
CA VAL A 159 -7.67 -1.42 18.11
C VAL A 159 -7.82 -2.43 19.24
N LYS A 160 -7.29 -3.65 19.08
CA LYS A 160 -7.49 -4.78 20.00
C LYS A 160 -6.31 -5.05 20.93
N GLY A 161 -5.21 -4.31 20.79
CA GLY A 161 -3.96 -4.50 21.54
C GLY A 161 -3.09 -5.67 21.03
N LYS A 162 -3.71 -6.70 20.44
CA LYS A 162 -3.00 -7.82 19.79
C LYS A 162 -3.83 -8.36 18.63
N ALA A 163 -3.18 -8.64 17.51
CA ALA A 163 -3.79 -9.41 16.43
C ALA A 163 -3.68 -10.92 16.70
N PRO A 164 -4.74 -11.71 16.39
CA PRO A 164 -4.62 -13.16 16.31
C PRO A 164 -3.63 -13.58 15.21
N GLU A 165 -3.28 -14.86 15.15
CA GLU A 165 -2.57 -15.39 13.98
C GLU A 165 -3.55 -15.55 12.79
N LEU A 166 -3.02 -15.60 11.55
CA LEU A 166 -3.85 -15.70 10.35
C LEU A 166 -4.77 -16.93 10.38
N GLU A 167 -4.23 -18.08 10.81
CA GLU A 167 -4.95 -19.33 10.96
C GLU A 167 -6.01 -19.29 12.08
N GLU A 168 -5.77 -18.53 13.15
CA GLU A 168 -6.75 -18.33 14.22
C GLU A 168 -7.91 -17.48 13.71
N LEU A 169 -7.59 -16.40 13.00
CA LEU A 169 -8.59 -15.52 12.40
C LEU A 169 -9.44 -16.27 11.35
N ALA A 170 -8.83 -17.14 10.54
CA ALA A 170 -9.54 -17.98 9.59
C ALA A 170 -10.55 -18.92 10.27
N LYS A 171 -10.16 -19.52 11.41
CA LYS A 171 -11.08 -20.36 12.21
C LYS A 171 -12.26 -19.56 12.75
N MET A 172 -12.03 -18.34 13.24
CA MET A 172 -13.11 -17.45 13.71
C MET A 172 -14.09 -17.11 12.58
N GLN A 173 -13.61 -17.04 11.34
CA GLN A 173 -14.38 -16.69 10.14
C GLN A 173 -14.89 -17.90 9.36
N SER A 174 -14.60 -19.13 9.82
CA SER A 174 -14.92 -20.38 9.10
C SER A 174 -14.39 -20.42 7.66
N ALA A 175 -13.19 -19.86 7.44
CA ALA A 175 -12.52 -19.82 6.14
C ALA A 175 -11.60 -21.03 5.91
N ASN A 176 -11.44 -21.42 4.64
CA ASN A 176 -10.46 -22.43 4.23
C ASN A 176 -9.05 -21.82 4.15
N MET A 177 -8.03 -22.58 4.55
CA MET A 177 -6.62 -22.16 4.60
C MET A 177 -5.66 -23.29 4.17
N GLU A 178 -6.15 -24.28 3.42
CA GLU A 178 -5.38 -25.46 3.02
C GLU A 178 -4.26 -25.14 2.03
N THR A 179 -4.52 -24.25 1.07
CA THR A 179 -3.56 -23.88 0.01
C THR A 179 -3.07 -22.45 0.16
N LEU A 180 -1.93 -22.11 -0.45
CA LEU A 180 -1.41 -20.73 -0.46
C LEU A 180 -2.40 -19.77 -1.13
N GLU A 181 -3.08 -20.25 -2.18
CA GLU A 181 -4.14 -19.55 -2.89
C GLU A 181 -5.34 -19.26 -1.99
N ASP A 182 -5.73 -20.20 -1.12
CA ASP A 182 -6.79 -19.97 -0.12
C ASP A 182 -6.37 -18.90 0.88
N LYS A 183 -5.11 -18.92 1.34
CA LYS A 183 -4.58 -17.89 2.26
C LYS A 183 -4.60 -16.50 1.62
N LEU A 184 -4.17 -16.39 0.36
CA LEU A 184 -4.20 -15.12 -0.37
C LEU A 184 -5.61 -14.56 -0.49
N LYS A 185 -6.58 -15.41 -0.90
CA LYS A 185 -7.98 -15.02 -1.01
C LYS A 185 -8.54 -14.61 0.35
N PHE A 186 -8.25 -15.36 1.40
CA PHE A 186 -8.69 -15.01 2.74
C PHE A 186 -8.15 -13.64 3.19
N ILE A 187 -6.86 -13.36 2.94
CA ILE A 187 -6.26 -12.04 3.23
C ILE A 187 -6.97 -10.92 2.45
N GLU A 188 -7.32 -11.14 1.19
CA GLU A 188 -8.10 -10.19 0.39
C GLU A 188 -9.52 -9.97 0.98
N GLU A 189 -10.16 -11.02 1.48
CA GLU A 189 -11.47 -10.90 2.13
C GLU A 189 -11.42 -10.01 3.38
N LEU A 190 -10.34 -10.06 4.15
CA LEU A 190 -10.19 -9.25 5.37
C LEU A 190 -10.22 -7.74 5.09
N ILE A 191 -9.70 -7.29 3.94
CA ILE A 191 -9.66 -5.87 3.56
C ILE A 191 -10.92 -5.41 2.81
N THR A 192 -11.79 -6.34 2.41
CA THR A 192 -13.03 -6.04 1.66
C THR A 192 -14.29 -6.23 2.49
N LYS A 193 -14.23 -6.97 3.60
CA LYS A 193 -15.38 -7.30 4.45
C LYS A 193 -15.08 -6.98 5.92
N PRO A 194 -16.12 -6.71 6.74
CA PRO A 194 -15.94 -6.64 8.19
C PRO A 194 -15.37 -7.96 8.74
N ILE A 195 -14.43 -7.83 9.68
CA ILE A 195 -13.79 -8.95 10.36
C ILE A 195 -14.41 -9.15 11.74
N LYS A 196 -14.63 -10.40 12.13
CA LYS A 196 -15.19 -10.74 13.44
C LYS A 196 -14.08 -11.23 14.37
N ILE A 197 -13.85 -10.50 15.46
CA ILE A 197 -12.86 -10.83 16.48
C ILE A 197 -13.53 -10.75 17.84
N ASP A 198 -13.52 -11.84 18.61
CA ASP A 198 -14.10 -11.94 19.96
C ASP A 198 -15.57 -11.44 20.04
N HIS A 199 -16.37 -11.81 19.04
CA HIS A 199 -17.78 -11.43 18.88
C HIS A 199 -18.05 -9.95 18.52
N GLU A 200 -17.01 -9.16 18.29
CA GLU A 200 -17.13 -7.79 17.77
C GLU A 200 -16.78 -7.74 16.28
N GLU A 201 -17.54 -6.94 15.53
CA GLU A 201 -17.21 -6.64 14.13
C GLU A 201 -16.29 -5.42 14.06
N MET A 202 -15.25 -5.54 13.26
CA MET A 202 -14.29 -4.48 12.98
C MET A 202 -14.20 -4.29 11.47
N VAL A 203 -14.17 -3.04 11.02
CA VAL A 203 -13.86 -2.73 9.62
C VAL A 203 -12.41 -2.29 9.58
N LEU A 204 -11.62 -2.95 8.73
CA LEU A 204 -10.25 -2.54 8.54
C LEU A 204 -10.19 -1.13 7.92
N PRO A 205 -9.22 -0.32 8.32
CA PRO A 205 -8.91 0.93 7.65
C PRO A 205 -8.76 0.78 6.12
N PRO A 206 -9.19 1.75 5.29
CA PRO A 206 -9.03 1.62 3.85
C PRO A 206 -7.55 1.53 3.45
N ILE A 207 -7.25 0.71 2.44
CA ILE A 207 -5.89 0.48 1.90
C ILE A 207 -5.24 1.73 1.29
N THR A 208 -6.06 2.74 1.00
CA THR A 208 -5.64 4.05 0.49
C THR A 208 -4.96 4.88 1.56
N ARG A 209 -5.03 4.46 2.83
CA ARG A 209 -4.39 5.18 3.93
C ARG A 209 -2.88 5.36 3.73
N PRO A 210 -2.33 6.43 4.30
CA PRO A 210 -0.90 6.65 4.29
C PRO A 210 -0.13 5.50 4.91
N THR A 211 1.08 5.25 4.43
CA THR A 211 2.00 4.30 5.08
C THR A 211 2.63 4.87 6.34
N LEU A 212 2.83 6.19 6.34
CA LEU A 212 3.35 6.93 7.47
C LEU A 212 2.32 6.92 8.61
N ILE A 213 2.82 6.78 9.82
CA ILE A 213 2.04 6.84 11.05
C ILE A 213 2.36 8.17 11.71
N CYS A 214 1.33 8.78 12.28
CA CYS A 214 1.48 9.73 13.37
C CYS A 214 1.63 8.96 14.70
#